data_AF-A0A850T490-F1
#
_entry.id   AF-A0A850T490-F1
#
_cell.length_a   1.000
_cell.length_b   1.000
_cell.length_c   1.000
_cell.angle_alpha   90.00
_cell.angle_beta   90.00
_cell.angle_gamma   90.00
#
_symmetry.space_group_name_H-M   'P 1'
#
loop_
_entity.id
_entity.type
_entity.pdbx_description
1 polymer ?
#
loop_
_entity_poly.entity_id
_entity_poly.type
_entity_poly.pdbx_seq_one_letter_code
_entity_poly.pdbx_strand_id
1 'polypeptide(L)'
;MIKGMLSGVIITVLGIYLFNLSGLIIISSEKGIALVSILVWTMKNLGFSIIPFIVVLVFFLYYLHRLFVQLGHEESVEPAQVAAMQEKLDLLINLFFGIGVVWTAIGMRNALVLSIGSIDAETAASQGAFSILTRLVDGGILLSLSTTIAGGIGGYFMKVLKAWFLGPRLNACFEHQYKKEAREIHARLDHIARIMEQNTEKKQGDKITNETAKESA
;
A
#
# COMPACT_ATOMS: atom_id res chain seq x y z
N MET A 1 -1.41 11.25 -24.03
CA MET A 1 -1.06 12.60 -23.55
C MET A 1 -1.43 12.86 -22.08
N ILE A 2 -2.66 12.54 -21.62
CA ILE A 2 -3.10 12.82 -20.24
C ILE A 2 -2.29 12.08 -19.15
N LYS A 3 -1.73 10.90 -19.46
CA LYS A 3 -0.94 10.05 -18.53
C LYS A 3 0.41 10.66 -18.10
N GLY A 4 1.06 11.46 -18.95
CA GLY A 4 2.25 12.22 -18.55
C GLY A 4 1.90 13.48 -17.74
N MET A 5 0.70 14.03 -17.99
CA MET A 5 0.22 15.25 -17.35
C MET A 5 -0.12 15.04 -15.88
N LEU A 6 -0.72 13.90 -15.50
CA LEU A 6 -1.09 13.64 -14.09
C LEU A 6 0.15 13.39 -13.20
N SER A 7 1.12 12.64 -13.71
CA SER A 7 2.42 12.45 -13.04
C SER A 7 3.21 13.76 -12.97
N GLY A 8 3.17 14.57 -14.04
CA GLY A 8 3.74 15.91 -14.07
C GLY A 8 3.09 16.84 -13.05
N VAL A 9 1.76 16.80 -12.90
CA VAL A 9 1.03 17.62 -11.91
C VAL A 9 1.42 17.22 -10.48
N ILE A 10 1.52 15.92 -10.18
CA ILE A 10 1.95 15.46 -8.84
C ILE A 10 3.38 15.90 -8.55
N ILE A 11 4.30 15.77 -9.52
CA ILE A 11 5.69 16.25 -9.40
C ILE A 11 5.76 17.78 -9.30
N THR A 12 4.89 18.49 -10.00
CA THR A 12 4.83 19.96 -9.98
C THR A 12 4.27 20.45 -8.64
N VAL A 13 3.24 19.81 -8.09
CA VAL A 13 2.72 20.09 -6.75
C VAL A 13 3.77 19.78 -5.69
N LEU A 14 4.49 18.66 -5.83
CA LEU A 14 5.62 18.29 -4.96
C LEU A 14 6.77 19.31 -5.07
N GLY A 15 7.06 19.79 -6.27
CA GLY A 15 8.07 20.81 -6.54
C GLY A 15 7.70 22.16 -5.93
N ILE A 16 6.47 22.64 -6.15
CA ILE A 16 5.92 23.86 -5.53
C ILE A 16 5.97 23.76 -4.00
N TYR A 17 5.68 22.57 -3.46
CA TYR A 17 5.74 22.29 -2.03
C TYR A 17 7.17 22.37 -1.46
N LEU A 18 8.15 21.74 -2.11
CA LEU A 18 9.57 21.84 -1.71
C LEU A 18 10.11 23.27 -1.85
N PHE A 19 9.65 24.01 -2.86
CA PHE A 19 10.02 25.41 -3.06
C PHE A 19 9.43 26.34 -2.00
N ASN A 20 8.19 26.10 -1.56
CA ASN A 20 7.59 26.84 -0.44
C ASN A 20 8.35 26.59 0.88
N LEU A 21 8.79 25.34 1.12
CA LEU A 21 9.58 24.97 2.29
C LEU A 21 10.95 25.69 2.35
N SER A 22 11.53 26.03 1.18
CA SER A 22 12.81 26.74 1.07
C SER A 22 12.74 28.24 1.44
N GLY A 23 11.54 28.78 1.69
CA GLY A 23 11.35 30.19 2.07
C GLY A 23 11.47 31.18 0.91
N LEU A 24 11.70 30.72 -0.32
CA LEU A 24 11.84 31.57 -1.52
C LEU A 24 10.50 32.17 -2.02
N ILE A 25 9.35 31.60 -1.62
CA ILE A 25 8.03 32.11 -2.01
C ILE A 25 7.10 32.14 -0.79
N ILE A 26 6.98 33.33 -0.18
CA ILE A 26 5.94 33.62 0.82
C ILE A 26 4.66 33.91 0.04
N ILE A 27 3.85 32.90 -0.25
CA ILE A 27 2.52 33.09 -0.82
C ILE A 27 1.59 33.54 0.32
N SER A 28 1.72 34.80 0.73
CA SER A 28 0.68 35.50 1.48
C SER A 28 -0.43 35.83 0.50
N SER A 29 -1.47 35.01 0.45
CA SER A 29 -2.72 35.40 -0.18
C SER A 29 -3.85 35.27 0.83
N GLU A 30 -4.33 36.42 1.29
CA GLU A 30 -5.52 36.57 2.15
C GLU A 30 -6.80 35.98 1.53
N LYS A 31 -6.80 35.65 0.23
CA LYS A 31 -7.91 34.97 -0.46
C LYS A 31 -7.36 34.11 -1.61
N GLY A 32 -6.98 32.86 -1.34
CA GLY A 32 -6.41 32.02 -2.41
C GLY A 32 -6.53 30.53 -2.16
N ILE A 33 -7.51 29.91 -2.83
CA ILE A 33 -7.61 28.47 -3.16
C ILE A 33 -7.67 27.53 -1.93
N ALA A 34 -8.77 26.77 -1.79
CA ALA A 34 -8.96 25.81 -0.69
C ALA A 34 -7.79 24.83 -0.50
N LEU A 35 -7.09 24.46 -1.58
CA LEU A 35 -5.87 23.64 -1.53
C LEU A 35 -4.72 24.28 -0.74
N VAL A 36 -4.53 25.60 -0.83
CA VAL A 36 -3.46 26.31 -0.10
C VAL A 36 -3.80 26.36 1.39
N SER A 37 -5.07 26.62 1.75
CA SER A 37 -5.52 26.54 3.16
C SER A 37 -5.35 25.15 3.75
N ILE A 38 -5.70 24.10 2.99
CA ILE A 38 -5.51 22.71 3.42
C ILE A 38 -4.01 22.43 3.59
N LEU A 39 -3.17 22.88 2.66
CA LEU A 39 -1.72 22.66 2.73
C LEU A 39 -1.08 23.38 3.93
N VAL A 40 -1.46 24.63 4.21
CA VAL A 40 -1.01 25.38 5.38
C VAL A 40 -1.50 24.73 6.67
N TRP A 41 -2.75 24.26 6.70
CA TRP A 41 -3.27 23.49 7.83
C TRP A 41 -2.50 22.19 8.03
N THR A 42 -2.22 21.44 6.97
CA THR A 42 -1.42 20.21 7.03
C THR A 42 -0.01 20.52 7.50
N MET A 43 0.62 21.60 7.03
CA MET A 43 1.93 22.03 7.52
C MET A 43 1.93 22.33 9.01
N LYS A 44 0.90 23.02 9.50
CA LYS A 44 0.75 23.35 10.92
C LYS A 44 0.48 22.10 11.79
N ASN A 45 -0.18 21.08 11.26
CA ASN A 45 -0.61 19.90 12.02
C ASN A 45 0.25 18.63 11.82
N LEU A 46 1.00 18.50 10.72
CA LEU A 46 1.90 17.37 10.46
C LEU A 46 3.38 17.75 10.63
N GLY A 47 3.73 19.03 10.51
CA GLY A 47 5.11 19.48 10.55
C GLY A 47 5.97 18.73 9.54
N PHE A 48 7.16 18.27 9.93
CA PHE A 48 8.08 17.54 9.05
C PHE A 48 7.63 16.12 8.66
N SER A 49 6.63 15.53 9.33
CA SER A 49 6.14 14.17 9.00
C SER A 49 5.49 14.09 7.61
N ILE A 50 5.08 15.22 7.08
CA ILE A 50 4.46 15.32 5.76
C ILE A 50 5.41 14.84 4.65
N ILE A 51 6.72 14.99 4.81
CA ILE A 51 7.72 14.55 3.82
C ILE A 51 7.65 13.03 3.62
N PRO A 52 7.83 12.18 4.66
CA PRO A 52 7.71 10.74 4.48
C PRO A 52 6.30 10.30 4.05
N PHE A 53 5.23 10.98 4.53
CA PHE A 53 3.87 10.70 4.05
C PHE A 53 3.72 10.90 2.55
N ILE A 54 4.20 12.04 2.01
CA ILE A 54 4.11 12.33 0.58
C ILE A 54 4.95 11.34 -0.22
N VAL A 55 6.17 11.02 0.22
CA VAL A 55 7.02 10.04 -0.47
C VAL A 55 6.29 8.69 -0.61
N VAL A 56 5.73 8.17 0.48
CA VAL A 56 4.98 6.91 0.47
C VAL A 56 3.72 7.01 -0.40
N LEU A 57 3.01 8.13 -0.33
CA LEU A 57 1.81 8.37 -1.14
C LEU A 57 2.14 8.38 -2.64
N VAL A 58 3.24 9.02 -3.05
CA VAL A 58 3.69 9.04 -4.45
C VAL A 58 4.05 7.63 -4.93
N PHE A 59 4.81 6.87 -4.14
CA PHE A 59 5.11 5.47 -4.47
C PHE A 59 3.84 4.62 -4.57
N PHE A 60 2.90 4.80 -3.64
CA PHE A 60 1.62 4.08 -3.67
C PHE A 60 0.84 4.37 -4.94
N LEU A 61 0.67 5.65 -5.31
CA LEU A 61 -0.03 6.04 -6.53
C LEU A 61 0.67 5.51 -7.79
N TYR A 62 2.01 5.55 -7.81
CA TYR A 62 2.80 4.99 -8.90
C TYR A 62 2.54 3.49 -9.09
N TYR A 63 2.67 2.69 -8.02
CA TYR A 63 2.44 1.25 -8.09
C TYR A 63 0.97 0.90 -8.35
N LEU A 64 0.03 1.66 -7.80
CA LEU A 64 -1.40 1.46 -8.00
C LEU A 64 -1.78 1.70 -9.46
N HIS A 65 -1.30 2.80 -10.05
CA HIS A 65 -1.53 3.11 -11.46
C HIS A 65 -0.85 2.09 -12.37
N ARG A 66 0.41 1.73 -12.08
CA ARG A 66 1.14 0.72 -12.87
C ARG A 66 0.38 -0.61 -12.87
N LEU A 67 -0.13 -1.04 -11.72
CA LEU A 67 -0.89 -2.29 -11.59
C LEU A 67 -2.24 -2.19 -12.32
N PHE A 68 -2.95 -1.08 -12.16
CA PHE A 68 -4.21 -0.82 -12.86
C PHE A 68 -4.08 -0.87 -14.40
N VAL A 69 -2.97 -0.31 -14.93
CA VAL A 69 -2.67 -0.33 -16.36
C VAL A 69 -2.28 -1.73 -16.84
N GLN A 70 -1.48 -2.46 -16.06
CA GLN A 70 -1.11 -3.85 -16.38
C GLN A 70 -2.35 -4.75 -16.42
N LEU A 71 -3.26 -4.64 -15.44
CA LEU A 71 -4.52 -5.40 -15.42
C LEU A 71 -5.51 -4.99 -16.53
N GLY A 72 -5.26 -3.86 -17.21
CA GLY A 72 -6.09 -3.42 -18.34
C GLY A 72 -5.67 -4.03 -19.69
N HIS A 73 -4.53 -4.70 -19.77
CA HIS A 73 -4.09 -5.41 -20.98
C HIS A 73 -4.32 -6.91 -20.74
N GLU A 74 -5.32 -7.49 -21.41
CA GLU A 74 -5.78 -8.88 -21.20
C GLU A 74 -4.75 -9.95 -21.60
N GLU A 75 -3.70 -9.60 -22.34
CA GLU A 75 -2.68 -10.54 -22.79
C GLU A 75 -1.49 -10.60 -21.81
N SER A 76 -1.38 -11.72 -21.11
CA SER A 76 -0.13 -12.24 -20.51
C SER A 76 0.49 -11.50 -19.32
N VAL A 77 -0.30 -10.93 -18.41
CA VAL A 77 0.27 -10.57 -17.09
C VAL A 77 0.40 -11.83 -16.22
N GLU A 78 1.63 -12.16 -15.86
CA GLU A 78 1.93 -13.27 -14.97
C GLU A 78 1.35 -13.01 -13.55
N PRO A 79 0.57 -13.93 -12.99
CA PRO A 79 -0.06 -13.78 -11.67
C PRO A 79 0.93 -13.47 -10.55
N ALA A 80 2.11 -14.08 -10.58
CA ALA A 80 3.15 -13.86 -9.59
C ALA A 80 3.57 -12.38 -9.55
N GLN A 81 3.60 -11.71 -10.70
CA GLN A 81 3.96 -10.29 -10.79
C GLN A 81 2.85 -9.39 -10.23
N VAL A 82 1.58 -9.75 -10.47
CA VAL A 82 0.41 -9.06 -9.88
C VAL A 82 0.43 -9.18 -8.37
N ALA A 83 0.60 -10.40 -7.84
CA ALA A 83 0.67 -10.67 -6.41
C ALA A 83 1.82 -9.91 -5.74
N ALA A 84 3.03 -9.95 -6.32
CA ALA A 84 4.18 -9.19 -5.80
C ALA A 84 3.93 -7.68 -5.79
N MET A 85 3.19 -7.14 -6.75
CA MET A 85 2.86 -5.71 -6.77
C MET A 85 1.77 -5.35 -5.75
N GLN A 86 0.82 -6.26 -5.50
CA GLN A 86 -0.16 -6.08 -4.42
C GLN A 86 0.49 -6.07 -3.04
N GLU A 87 1.46 -6.96 -2.81
CA GLU A 87 2.24 -7.01 -1.58
C GLU A 87 2.99 -5.69 -1.35
N LYS A 88 3.61 -5.12 -2.41
CA LYS A 88 4.24 -3.79 -2.34
C LYS A 88 3.26 -2.69 -1.95
N LEU A 89 2.04 -2.71 -2.50
CA LEU A 89 1.00 -1.75 -2.12
C LEU A 89 0.59 -1.90 -0.65
N ASP A 90 0.47 -3.12 -0.15
CA ASP A 90 0.16 -3.38 1.27
C ASP A 90 1.29 -2.93 2.19
N LEU A 91 2.54 -3.16 1.79
CA LEU A 91 3.71 -2.65 2.50
C LEU A 91 3.69 -1.12 2.58
N LEU A 92 3.39 -0.43 1.48
CA LEU A 92 3.30 1.03 1.45
C LEU A 92 2.15 1.56 2.32
N ILE A 93 1.00 0.90 2.32
CA ILE A 93 -0.11 1.23 3.21
C ILE A 93 0.31 1.08 4.68
N ASN A 94 0.93 -0.05 5.04
CA ASN A 94 1.39 -0.30 6.41
C ASN A 94 2.50 0.68 6.82
N LEU A 95 3.40 1.03 5.90
CA LEU A 95 4.42 2.05 6.12
C LEU A 95 3.81 3.42 6.36
N PHE A 96 2.73 3.78 5.63
CA PHE A 96 1.99 5.02 5.85
C PHE A 96 1.41 5.09 7.27
N PHE A 97 0.77 4.01 7.75
CA PHE A 97 0.35 3.91 9.16
C PHE A 97 1.56 4.04 10.11
N GLY A 98 2.64 3.33 9.83
CA GLY A 98 3.86 3.31 10.65
C GLY A 98 4.50 4.69 10.80
N ILE A 99 4.53 5.49 9.72
CA ILE A 99 5.04 6.88 9.77
C ILE A 99 4.24 7.69 10.78
N GLY A 100 2.91 7.58 10.77
CA GLY A 100 2.05 8.24 11.76
C GLY A 100 2.44 7.88 13.19
N VAL A 101 2.54 6.57 13.49
CA VAL A 101 2.88 6.08 14.83
C VAL A 101 4.27 6.54 15.29
N VAL A 102 5.28 6.43 14.42
CA VAL A 102 6.67 6.82 14.74
C VAL A 102 6.76 8.32 15.00
N TRP A 103 6.12 9.13 14.15
CA TRP A 103 6.16 10.59 14.35
C TRP A 103 5.45 11.02 15.61
N THR A 104 4.42 10.28 16.00
CA THR A 104 3.72 10.53 17.27
C THR A 104 4.62 10.27 18.46
N ALA A 105 5.39 9.18 18.43
CA ALA A 105 6.39 8.90 19.46
C ALA A 105 7.45 10.00 19.54
N ILE A 106 7.93 10.50 18.39
CA ILE A 106 8.89 11.61 18.32
C ILE A 106 8.27 12.89 18.91
N GLY A 107 7.05 13.23 18.52
CA GLY A 107 6.35 14.43 18.99
C GLY A 107 6.10 14.41 20.50
N MET A 108 5.65 13.28 21.05
CA MET A 108 5.46 13.12 22.50
C MET A 108 6.79 13.19 23.26
N ARG A 109 7.85 12.55 22.74
CA ARG A 109 9.19 12.65 23.34
C ARG A 109 9.68 14.09 23.38
N ASN A 110 9.56 14.82 22.27
CA ASN A 110 9.99 16.22 22.20
C ASN A 110 9.17 17.10 23.14
N ALA A 111 7.85 16.89 23.21
CA ALA A 111 6.98 17.60 24.14
C ALA A 111 7.43 17.40 25.60
N LEU A 112 7.74 16.17 26.01
CA LEU A 112 8.22 15.88 27.37
C LEU A 112 9.58 16.52 27.67
N VAL A 113 10.52 16.42 26.74
CA VAL A 113 11.87 16.99 26.90
C VAL A 113 11.82 18.52 27.00
N LEU A 114 11.04 19.18 26.14
CA LEU A 114 10.93 20.65 26.10
C LEU A 114 10.13 21.24 27.27
N SER A 115 9.21 20.47 27.83
CA SER A 115 8.28 20.98 28.85
C SER A 115 8.67 20.60 30.27
N ILE A 116 9.38 19.49 30.47
CA ILE A 116 9.72 18.97 31.80
C ILE A 116 11.23 18.78 31.93
N GLY A 117 11.91 18.33 30.87
CA GLY A 117 13.34 17.99 30.91
C GLY A 117 14.28 19.14 31.29
N SER A 118 13.82 20.40 31.26
CA SER A 118 14.60 21.59 31.58
C SER A 118 14.05 22.42 32.74
N ILE A 119 13.05 21.93 33.49
CA ILE A 119 12.42 22.69 34.58
C ILE A 119 12.86 22.11 35.93
N ASP A 120 13.44 22.94 36.80
CA ASP A 120 13.73 22.57 38.19
C ASP A 120 12.46 22.68 39.07
N ALA A 121 12.46 22.01 40.23
CA ALA A 121 11.28 21.93 41.09
C ALA A 121 10.77 23.31 41.54
N GLU A 122 11.67 24.29 41.67
CA GLU A 122 11.36 25.66 42.09
C GLU A 122 10.69 26.47 40.97
N THR A 123 11.18 26.35 39.73
CA THR A 123 10.55 26.97 38.55
C THR A 123 9.22 26.30 38.21
N ALA A 124 9.09 24.99 38.43
CA ALA A 124 7.82 24.29 38.23
C ALA A 124 6.73 24.78 39.20
N ALA A 125 7.11 25.03 40.47
CA ALA A 125 6.21 25.58 41.48
C ALA A 125 5.81 27.03 41.17
N SER A 126 6.70 27.83 40.59
CA SER A 126 6.41 29.24 40.26
C SER A 126 5.60 29.42 38.97
N GLN A 127 5.81 28.58 37.94
CA GLN A 127 5.11 28.68 36.65
C GLN A 127 3.68 28.11 36.67
N GLY A 128 3.36 27.25 37.63
CA GLY A 128 2.05 26.64 37.77
C GLY A 128 1.74 25.56 36.71
N ALA A 129 0.85 24.62 37.05
CA ALA A 129 0.55 23.44 36.24
C ALA A 129 0.02 23.76 34.83
N PHE A 130 -0.71 24.88 34.68
CA PHE A 130 -1.28 25.28 33.39
C PHE A 130 -0.22 25.74 32.37
N SER A 131 0.84 26.41 32.83
CA SER A 131 1.96 26.82 31.98
C SER A 131 2.70 25.59 31.44
N ILE A 132 2.95 24.60 32.30
CA ILE A 132 3.58 23.33 31.91
C ILE A 132 2.71 22.58 30.89
N LEU A 133 1.39 22.53 31.11
CA LEU A 133 0.46 21.91 30.15
C LEU A 133 0.49 22.61 28.79
N THR A 134 0.50 23.95 28.76
CA THR A 134 0.57 24.72 27.52
C THR A 134 1.87 24.40 26.76
N ARG A 135 3.00 24.34 27.47
CA ARG A 135 4.30 23.95 26.88
C ARG A 135 4.30 22.51 26.36
N LEU A 136 3.62 21.57 27.02
CA LEU A 136 3.46 20.19 26.54
C LEU A 136 2.63 20.13 25.25
N VAL A 137 1.52 20.87 25.23
CA VAL A 137 0.60 20.98 24.10
C VAL A 137 1.33 21.57 22.89
N ASP A 138 2.00 22.71 23.08
CA ASP A 138 2.78 23.43 22.07
C ASP A 138 4.08 22.68 21.69
N GLY A 139 4.64 21.91 22.62
CA GLY A 139 5.88 21.15 22.47
C GLY A 139 5.73 19.92 21.58
N GLY A 140 4.52 19.60 21.13
CA GLY A 140 4.31 18.60 20.08
C GLY A 140 3.21 17.58 20.35
N ILE A 141 2.45 17.65 21.46
CA ILE A 141 1.36 16.70 21.71
C ILE A 141 0.28 16.81 20.62
N LEU A 142 -0.20 18.02 20.31
CA LEU A 142 -1.23 18.17 19.27
C LEU A 142 -0.73 17.76 17.89
N LEU A 143 0.50 18.14 17.56
CA LEU A 143 1.16 17.73 16.32
C LEU A 143 1.22 16.20 16.22
N SER A 144 1.63 15.54 17.30
CA SER A 144 1.75 14.08 17.38
C SER A 144 0.39 13.37 17.19
N LEU A 145 -0.67 13.88 17.79
CA LEU A 145 -2.00 13.30 17.62
C LEU A 145 -2.49 13.44 16.18
N SER A 146 -2.26 14.60 15.57
CA SER A 146 -2.60 14.84 14.16
C SER A 146 -1.85 13.91 13.21
N THR A 147 -0.57 13.59 13.47
CA THR A 147 0.19 12.63 12.64
C THR A 147 -0.37 11.22 12.71
N THR A 148 -0.81 10.75 13.89
CA THR A 148 -1.50 9.45 14.01
C THR A 148 -2.83 9.44 13.27
N ILE A 149 -3.64 10.49 13.43
CA ILE A 149 -4.95 10.58 12.78
C ILE A 149 -4.78 10.59 11.26
N ALA A 150 -3.85 11.39 10.74
CA ALA A 150 -3.55 11.44 9.32
C ALA A 150 -3.05 10.09 8.79
N GLY A 151 -2.09 9.45 9.49
CA GLY A 151 -1.61 8.12 9.13
C GLY A 151 -2.72 7.06 9.16
N GLY A 152 -3.59 7.14 10.16
CA GLY A 152 -4.73 6.26 10.35
C GLY A 152 -5.75 6.36 9.22
N ILE A 153 -6.33 7.55 9.07
CA ILE A 153 -7.36 7.83 8.06
C ILE A 153 -6.79 7.64 6.65
N GLY A 154 -5.59 8.17 6.38
CA GLY A 154 -4.95 8.07 5.07
C GLY A 154 -4.64 6.63 4.70
N GLY A 155 -4.12 5.82 5.63
CA GLY A 155 -3.87 4.41 5.39
C GLY A 155 -5.14 3.60 5.11
N TYR A 156 -6.24 3.86 5.83
CA TYR A 156 -7.55 3.24 5.52
C TYR A 156 -8.08 3.70 4.16
N PHE A 157 -7.94 4.98 3.83
CA PHE A 157 -8.35 5.51 2.54
C PHE A 157 -7.59 4.84 1.39
N MET A 158 -6.27 4.63 1.54
CA MET A 158 -5.45 3.88 0.58
C MET A 158 -5.93 2.42 0.43
N LYS A 159 -6.33 1.74 1.52
CA LYS A 159 -6.93 0.39 1.45
C LYS A 159 -8.22 0.39 0.64
N VAL A 160 -9.12 1.35 0.89
CA VAL A 160 -10.39 1.50 0.16
C VAL A 160 -10.14 1.78 -1.31
N LEU A 161 -9.22 2.70 -1.62
CA LEU A 161 -8.81 2.98 -2.99
C LEU A 161 -8.28 1.72 -3.69
N LYS A 162 -7.36 0.98 -3.04
CA LYS A 162 -6.85 -0.29 -3.59
C LYS A 162 -7.99 -1.26 -3.87
N ALA A 163 -8.92 -1.45 -2.93
CA ALA A 163 -10.04 -2.37 -3.08
C ALA A 163 -10.98 -1.98 -4.23
N TRP A 164 -11.33 -0.69 -4.37
CA TRP A 164 -12.20 -0.22 -5.44
C TRP A 164 -11.56 -0.25 -6.82
N PHE A 165 -10.29 0.17 -6.94
CA PHE A 165 -9.63 0.24 -8.24
C PHE A 165 -9.16 -1.13 -8.75
N LEU A 166 -8.74 -2.03 -7.87
CA LEU A 166 -8.18 -3.32 -8.27
C LEU A 166 -9.19 -4.46 -8.12
N GLY A 167 -10.08 -4.41 -7.13
CA GLY A 167 -10.94 -5.55 -6.75
C GLY A 167 -11.63 -6.26 -7.94
N PRO A 168 -12.40 -5.54 -8.78
CA PRO A 168 -13.09 -6.16 -9.91
C PRO A 168 -12.16 -6.81 -10.94
N ARG A 169 -11.04 -6.15 -11.26
CA ARG A 169 -10.09 -6.62 -12.29
C ARG A 169 -9.21 -7.75 -11.79
N LEU A 170 -8.87 -7.71 -10.52
CA LEU A 170 -8.07 -8.73 -9.87
C LEU A 170 -8.86 -10.04 -9.76
N ASN A 171 -10.14 -9.94 -9.39
CA ASN A 171 -11.03 -11.10 -9.33
C ASN A 171 -11.19 -11.75 -10.70
N ALA A 172 -11.37 -10.95 -11.77
CA ALA A 172 -11.42 -11.47 -13.13
C ALA A 172 -10.11 -12.20 -13.51
N CYS A 173 -8.95 -11.59 -13.25
CA CYS A 173 -7.64 -12.19 -13.56
C CYS A 173 -7.40 -13.53 -12.84
N PHE A 174 -7.69 -13.59 -11.54
CA PHE A 174 -7.55 -14.83 -10.75
C PHE A 174 -8.56 -15.90 -11.16
N GLU A 175 -9.81 -15.53 -11.43
CA GLU A 175 -10.85 -16.48 -11.83
C GLU A 175 -10.53 -17.14 -13.18
N HIS A 176 -9.95 -16.39 -14.13
CA HIS A 176 -9.46 -16.95 -15.39
C HIS A 176 -8.34 -17.98 -15.19
N GLN A 177 -7.49 -17.79 -14.18
CA GLN A 177 -6.42 -18.73 -13.86
C GLN A 177 -6.89 -19.96 -13.12
N TYR A 178 -7.73 -19.80 -12.09
CA TYR A 178 -8.33 -20.95 -11.41
C TYR A 178 -9.02 -21.87 -12.42
N LYS A 179 -9.73 -21.29 -13.40
CA LYS A 179 -10.33 -22.07 -14.50
C LYS A 179 -9.30 -22.69 -15.44
N LYS A 180 -8.16 -22.04 -15.70
CA LYS A 180 -7.10 -22.58 -16.57
C LYS A 180 -6.35 -23.73 -15.89
N GLU A 181 -5.96 -23.56 -14.62
CA GLU A 181 -5.28 -24.57 -13.82
C GLU A 181 -6.19 -25.78 -13.57
N ALA A 182 -7.47 -25.57 -13.23
CA ALA A 182 -8.45 -26.65 -13.12
C ALA A 182 -8.57 -27.45 -14.44
N ARG A 183 -8.65 -26.77 -15.59
CA ARG A 183 -8.68 -27.44 -16.90
C ARG A 183 -7.42 -28.23 -17.19
N GLU A 184 -6.25 -27.72 -16.82
CA GLU A 184 -4.98 -28.43 -17.01
C GLU A 184 -4.89 -29.67 -16.11
N ILE A 185 -5.34 -29.58 -14.86
CA ILE A 185 -5.44 -30.72 -13.94
C ILE A 185 -6.39 -31.77 -14.49
N HIS A 186 -7.59 -31.38 -14.95
CA HIS A 186 -8.54 -32.30 -15.58
C HIS A 186 -7.95 -32.96 -16.83
N ALA A 187 -7.27 -32.21 -17.70
CA ALA A 187 -6.64 -32.77 -18.89
C ALA A 187 -5.52 -33.78 -18.55
N ARG A 188 -4.73 -33.52 -17.50
CA ARG A 188 -3.71 -34.47 -17.01
C ARG A 188 -4.35 -35.72 -16.41
N LEU A 189 -5.45 -35.58 -15.67
CA LEU A 189 -6.20 -36.71 -15.12
C LEU A 189 -6.79 -37.57 -16.24
N ASP A 190 -7.39 -36.97 -17.27
CA ASP A 190 -7.92 -37.69 -18.43
C ASP A 190 -6.81 -38.44 -19.18
N HIS A 191 -5.65 -37.82 -19.32
CA HIS A 191 -4.48 -38.46 -19.93
C HIS A 191 -4.01 -39.68 -19.13
N ILE A 192 -3.94 -39.56 -17.79
CA ILE A 192 -3.59 -40.67 -16.90
C ILE A 192 -4.65 -41.79 -16.97
N ALA A 193 -5.93 -41.44 -16.98
CA ALA A 193 -7.03 -42.39 -17.10
C ALA A 193 -6.91 -43.23 -18.39
N ARG A 194 -6.67 -42.58 -19.54
CA ARG A 194 -6.47 -43.28 -20.82
C ARG A 194 -5.26 -44.21 -20.80
N ILE A 195 -4.15 -43.80 -20.20
CA ILE A 195 -2.96 -44.67 -20.07
C ILE A 195 -3.28 -45.91 -19.22
N MET A 196 -4.08 -45.75 -18.15
CA MET A 196 -4.50 -46.87 -17.31
C MET A 196 -5.44 -47.83 -18.05
N GLU A 197 -6.38 -47.32 -18.84
CA GLU A 197 -7.26 -48.14 -19.68
C GLU A 197 -6.46 -48.94 -20.71
N GLN A 198 -5.58 -48.29 -21.46
CA GLN A 198 -4.72 -48.95 -22.46
C GLN A 198 -3.81 -50.02 -21.83
N ASN A 199 -3.25 -49.76 -20.65
CA ASN A 199 -2.44 -50.75 -19.94
C ASN A 199 -3.28 -51.94 -19.43
N THR A 200 -4.55 -51.71 -19.11
CA THR A 200 -5.47 -52.76 -18.67
C THR A 200 -5.88 -53.63 -19.85
N GLU A 201 -6.28 -53.04 -20.98
CA GLU A 201 -6.60 -53.75 -22.22
C GLU A 201 -5.41 -54.56 -22.74
N LYS A 202 -4.19 -53.99 -22.71
CA LYS A 202 -2.98 -54.69 -23.11
C LYS A 202 -2.67 -55.90 -22.22
N LYS A 203 -2.83 -55.76 -20.89
CA LYS A 203 -2.68 -56.89 -19.95
C LYS A 203 -3.71 -58.00 -20.21
N GLN A 204 -4.93 -57.63 -20.59
CA GLN A 204 -6.01 -58.59 -20.84
C GLN A 204 -5.80 -59.32 -22.17
N GLY A 205 -5.34 -58.61 -23.22
CA GLY A 205 -4.93 -59.20 -24.49
C GLY A 205 -3.76 -60.19 -24.34
N ASP A 206 -2.68 -59.79 -23.64
CA ASP A 206 -1.52 -60.67 -23.41
C ASP A 206 -1.86 -61.93 -22.60
N LYS A 207 -2.88 -61.86 -21.73
CA LYS A 207 -3.34 -63.00 -20.96
C LYS A 207 -4.09 -64.01 -21.83
N ILE A 208 -4.98 -63.54 -22.71
CA ILE A 208 -5.75 -64.39 -23.64
C ILE A 208 -4.83 -65.07 -24.66
N THR A 209 -3.83 -64.35 -25.18
CA THR A 209 -2.84 -64.91 -26.13
C THR A 209 -1.95 -65.97 -25.48
N ASN A 210 -1.56 -65.79 -24.21
CA ASN A 210 -0.78 -66.80 -23.48
C ASN A 210 -1.60 -68.04 -23.10
N GLU A 211 -2.89 -67.90 -22.82
CA GLU A 211 -3.77 -69.04 -22.52
C GLU A 211 -4.06 -69.88 -23.79
N THR A 212 -4.33 -69.24 -24.92
CA THR A 212 -4.53 -69.93 -26.22
C THR A 212 -3.26 -70.61 -26.75
N ALA A 213 -2.08 -70.02 -26.54
CA ALA A 213 -0.80 -70.65 -26.87
C ALA A 213 -0.51 -71.89 -26.01
N LYS A 214 -1.06 -71.97 -24.79
CA LYS A 214 -0.92 -73.11 -23.87
C LYS A 214 -1.87 -74.27 -24.17
N GLU A 215 -3.05 -74.01 -24.73
CA GLU A 215 -4.00 -75.06 -25.15
C GLU A 215 -3.63 -75.69 -26.51
N SER A 216 -2.74 -75.06 -27.27
CA SER A 216 -2.32 -75.50 -28.62
C SER A 216 -1.01 -76.32 -28.62
N ALA A 217 -0.40 -76.53 -27.45
CA ALA A 217 0.87 -77.24 -27.25
C ALA A 217 0.65 -78.48 -26.38
#